data_AF-K5VU04-F1
#
_entry.id   AF-K5VU04-F1
#
_cell.length_a   1.000
_cell.length_b   1.000
_cell.length_c   1.000
_cell.angle_alpha   90.00
_cell.angle_beta   90.00
_cell.angle_gamma   90.00
#
_symmetry.space_group_name_H-M   'P 1'
#
loop_
_entity.id
_entity.type
_entity.pdbx_description
1 polymer ?
#
loop_
_entity_poly.entity_id
_entity_poly.type
_entity_poly.pdbx_seq_one_letter_code
_entity_poly.pdbx_strand_id
1 'polypeptide(L)'
;MFYVRGPQGCGINCSDALDEQFAELQGPNDVIQCPPAVVLRVLWPDHEPWSASVHLNPSPTRAQLAKLVSFHAQTFVAETWAKPVTTDTRWKLGPGALTVPDLELVGLQPVTSQDWQVHFRVQQVTG
;
A
#
# COMPACT_ATOMS: atom_id res chain seq x y z
N MET A 1 -8.82 -6.69 2.75
CA MET A 1 -7.67 -7.62 2.65
C MET A 1 -7.44 -7.99 1.19
N PHE A 2 -6.19 -8.02 0.76
CA PHE A 2 -5.78 -8.44 -0.59
C PHE A 2 -5.22 -9.85 -0.50
N TYR A 3 -6.02 -10.87 -0.84
CA TYR A 3 -5.58 -12.26 -0.78
C TYR A 3 -4.87 -12.66 -2.07
N VAL A 4 -3.82 -13.48 -1.97
CA VAL A 4 -3.11 -14.03 -3.13
C VAL A 4 -3.22 -15.55 -3.17
N ARG A 5 -3.03 -16.14 -4.36
CA ARG A 5 -3.01 -17.60 -4.52
C ARG A 5 -1.68 -18.14 -3.96
N GLY A 6 -1.74 -19.26 -3.22
CA GLY A 6 -0.55 -19.94 -2.70
C GLY A 6 -0.26 -19.73 -1.20
N PRO A 7 0.85 -20.31 -0.69
CA PRO A 7 1.15 -20.41 0.75
C PRO A 7 1.51 -19.08 1.42
N GLN A 8 1.73 -18.01 0.64
CA GLN A 8 2.03 -16.67 1.15
C GLN A 8 0.79 -15.96 1.75
N GLY A 9 -0.41 -16.50 1.51
CA GLY A 9 -1.65 -16.13 2.21
C GLY A 9 -2.29 -14.82 1.73
N CYS A 10 -1.71 -13.68 2.06
CA CYS A 10 -2.27 -12.35 1.78
C CYS A 10 -1.18 -11.32 1.49
N GLY A 11 -1.46 -10.34 0.62
CA GLY A 11 -0.53 -9.29 0.20
C GLY A 11 -0.31 -9.31 -1.31
N ILE A 12 -0.43 -8.15 -1.97
CA ILE A 12 0.06 -7.94 -3.33
C ILE A 12 1.26 -7.00 -3.29
N ASN A 13 2.34 -7.33 -3.98
CA ASN A 13 3.51 -6.45 -4.07
C ASN A 13 3.10 -5.12 -4.74
N CYS A 14 3.55 -4.00 -4.19
CA CYS A 14 3.20 -2.69 -4.71
C CYS A 14 3.78 -2.45 -6.11
N SER A 15 4.98 -2.98 -6.41
CA SER A 15 5.55 -2.93 -7.77
C SER A 15 4.70 -3.73 -8.75
N ASP A 16 4.35 -4.97 -8.42
CA ASP A 16 3.49 -5.81 -9.28
C ASP A 16 2.15 -5.13 -9.56
N ALA A 17 1.53 -4.52 -8.54
CA ALA A 17 0.27 -3.80 -8.69
C ALA A 17 0.39 -2.56 -9.61
N LEU A 18 1.54 -1.88 -9.59
CA LEU A 18 1.82 -0.74 -10.47
C LEU A 18 1.99 -1.17 -11.92
N ASP A 19 2.65 -2.32 -12.12
CA ASP A 19 2.88 -2.96 -13.42
C ASP A 19 1.68 -3.77 -13.92
N GLU A 20 0.53 -3.67 -13.22
CA GLU A 20 -0.72 -4.37 -13.52
C GLU A 20 -0.62 -5.91 -13.50
N GLN A 21 0.34 -6.44 -12.75
CA GLN A 21 0.55 -7.87 -12.56
C GLN A 21 -0.35 -8.40 -11.42
N PHE A 22 -1.58 -8.78 -11.78
CA PHE A 22 -2.59 -9.27 -10.82
C PHE A 22 -2.83 -10.78 -10.89
N ALA A 23 -1.96 -11.56 -11.54
CA ALA A 23 -2.17 -13.00 -11.77
C ALA A 23 -2.40 -13.80 -10.47
N GLU A 24 -1.67 -13.42 -9.41
CA GLU A 24 -1.78 -14.07 -8.10
C GLU A 24 -2.87 -13.45 -7.21
N LEU A 25 -3.38 -12.26 -7.53
CA LEU A 25 -4.43 -11.60 -6.74
C LEU A 25 -5.74 -12.38 -6.86
N GLN A 26 -6.34 -12.73 -5.72
CA GLN A 26 -7.65 -13.37 -5.70
C GLN A 26 -8.75 -12.32 -5.92
N GLY A 27 -9.69 -12.63 -6.81
CA GLY A 27 -10.81 -11.76 -7.14
C GLY A 27 -10.39 -10.36 -7.66
N PRO A 28 -9.48 -10.27 -8.66
CA PRO A 28 -8.98 -8.98 -9.14
C PRO A 28 -10.09 -8.12 -9.77
N ASN A 29 -11.13 -8.78 -10.30
CA ASN A 29 -12.30 -8.16 -10.92
C ASN A 29 -13.47 -7.95 -9.94
N ASP A 30 -13.33 -8.34 -8.67
CA ASP A 30 -14.37 -8.11 -7.67
C ASP A 30 -14.58 -6.61 -7.51
N VAL A 31 -15.82 -6.17 -7.65
CA VAL A 31 -16.19 -4.77 -7.43
C VAL A 31 -16.22 -4.50 -5.93
N ILE A 32 -15.47 -3.47 -5.52
CA ILE A 32 -15.42 -3.02 -4.13
C ILE A 32 -16.29 -1.77 -4.01
N GLN A 33 -17.20 -1.75 -3.04
CA GLN A 33 -17.96 -0.53 -2.73
C GLN A 33 -17.07 0.44 -1.97
N CYS A 34 -16.86 1.62 -2.55
CA CYS A 34 -16.03 2.67 -1.99
C CYS A 34 -16.80 3.99 -1.95
N PRO A 35 -16.58 4.86 -0.93
CA PRO A 35 -17.03 6.25 -1.01
C PRO A 35 -16.24 6.99 -2.12
N PRO A 36 -16.79 8.08 -2.68
CA PRO A 36 -16.19 8.78 -3.83
C PRO A 36 -14.83 9.44 -3.52
N ALA A 37 -14.55 9.70 -2.24
CA ALA A 37 -13.28 10.18 -1.78
C ALA A 37 -12.97 9.58 -0.40
N VAL A 38 -11.71 9.21 -0.20
CA VAL A 38 -11.17 8.77 1.08
C VAL A 38 -9.84 9.44 1.37
N VAL A 39 -9.47 9.47 2.63
CA VAL A 39 -8.12 9.76 3.10
C VAL A 39 -7.45 8.42 3.38
N LEU A 40 -6.41 8.11 2.61
CA LEU A 40 -5.51 7.00 2.92
C LEU A 40 -4.60 7.41 4.07
N ARG A 41 -4.43 6.52 5.05
CA ARG A 41 -3.56 6.71 6.20
C ARG A 41 -2.52 5.61 6.25
N VAL A 42 -1.26 5.98 6.48
CA VAL A 42 -0.14 5.05 6.66
C VAL A 42 0.51 5.37 8.00
N LEU A 43 0.63 4.35 8.83
CA LEU A 43 1.44 4.39 10.05
C LEU A 43 2.69 3.58 9.77
N TRP A 44 3.85 4.23 9.83
CA TRP A 44 5.12 3.59 9.56
C TRP A 44 6.03 3.73 10.78
N PRO A 45 6.72 2.65 11.21
CA PRO A 45 7.54 2.71 12.42
C PRO A 45 8.60 3.82 12.33
N ASP A 46 8.82 4.52 13.43
CA ASP A 46 9.84 5.58 13.57
C ASP A 46 9.65 6.81 12.66
N HIS A 47 8.50 6.93 11.99
CA HIS A 47 8.16 8.04 11.12
C HIS A 47 6.82 8.67 11.53
N GLU A 48 6.67 9.95 11.21
CA GLU A 48 5.39 10.65 11.39
C GLU A 48 4.28 9.99 10.55
N PRO A 49 3.03 9.94 11.05
CA PRO A 49 1.90 9.48 10.28
C PRO A 49 1.81 10.16 8.92
N TRP A 50 1.56 9.38 7.88
CA TRP A 50 1.38 9.87 6.53
C TRP A 50 -0.09 9.73 6.11
N SER A 51 -0.58 10.70 5.34
CA SER A 51 -1.93 10.65 4.79
C SER A 51 -2.04 11.38 3.47
N ALA A 52 -2.90 10.87 2.59
CA ALA A 52 -3.27 11.54 1.34
C ALA A 52 -4.75 11.35 1.02
N SER A 53 -5.38 12.43 0.57
CA SER A 53 -6.74 12.38 0.00
C SER A 53 -6.69 11.79 -1.40
N VAL A 54 -7.60 10.86 -1.68
CA VAL A 54 -7.70 10.18 -2.96
C VAL A 54 -9.15 10.16 -3.43
N HIS A 55 -9.34 10.38 -4.73
CA HIS A 55 -10.63 10.19 -5.38
C HIS A 55 -10.72 8.76 -5.88
N LEU A 56 -11.81 8.08 -5.52
CA LEU A 56 -12.07 6.72 -5.93
C LEU A 56 -13.17 6.74 -6.98
N ASN A 57 -13.06 5.82 -7.94
CA ASN A 57 -14.23 5.44 -8.71
C ASN A 57 -15.32 4.93 -7.74
N PRO A 58 -16.62 5.05 -8.05
CA PRO A 58 -17.67 4.56 -7.14
C PRO A 58 -17.64 3.03 -6.95
N SER A 59 -17.10 2.31 -7.94
CA SER A 59 -17.12 0.85 -8.03
C SER A 59 -15.80 0.31 -8.60
N PRO A 60 -14.64 0.58 -7.98
CA PRO A 60 -13.37 0.08 -8.48
C PRO A 60 -13.33 -1.44 -8.36
N THR A 61 -12.66 -2.10 -9.29
CA THR A 61 -12.27 -3.50 -9.06
C THR A 61 -11.19 -3.56 -7.99
N ARG A 62 -11.02 -4.71 -7.34
CA ARG A 62 -9.95 -4.94 -6.37
C ARG A 62 -8.57 -4.63 -6.95
N ALA A 63 -8.32 -4.98 -8.21
CA ALA A 63 -7.07 -4.66 -8.91
C ALA A 63 -6.88 -3.14 -9.11
N GLN A 64 -7.94 -2.42 -9.52
CA GLN A 64 -7.88 -0.96 -9.64
C GLN A 64 -7.60 -0.29 -8.29
N LEU A 65 -8.22 -0.79 -7.22
CA LEU A 65 -7.97 -0.29 -5.87
C LEU A 65 -6.53 -0.59 -5.42
N ALA A 66 -6.01 -1.79 -5.69
CA ALA A 66 -4.63 -2.15 -5.37
C ALA A 66 -3.62 -1.26 -6.11
N LYS A 67 -3.83 -1.01 -7.41
CA LYS A 67 -2.99 -0.12 -8.21
C LYS A 67 -3.00 1.30 -7.67
N LEU A 68 -4.18 1.84 -7.36
CA LEU A 68 -4.34 3.19 -6.81
C LEU A 68 -3.60 3.34 -5.48
N VAL A 69 -3.78 2.40 -4.55
CA VAL A 69 -3.10 2.44 -3.26
C VAL A 69 -1.58 2.30 -3.44
N SER A 70 -1.12 1.47 -4.37
CA SER A 70 0.31 1.29 -4.66
C SER A 70 0.94 2.52 -5.32
N PHE A 71 0.19 3.28 -6.11
CA PHE A 71 0.62 4.59 -6.59
C PHE A 71 0.86 5.57 -5.43
N HIS A 72 -0.07 5.60 -4.48
CA HIS A 72 0.11 6.41 -3.25
C HIS A 72 1.22 5.88 -2.34
N ALA A 73 1.55 4.58 -2.39
CA ALA A 73 2.72 4.04 -1.71
C ALA A 73 4.02 4.65 -2.26
N GLN A 74 4.13 4.90 -3.58
CA GLN A 74 5.30 5.61 -4.14
C GLN A 74 5.43 7.02 -3.56
N THR A 75 4.33 7.78 -3.53
CA THR A 75 4.29 9.12 -2.93
C THR A 75 4.68 9.08 -1.45
N PHE A 76 4.11 8.14 -0.70
CA PHE A 76 4.43 7.92 0.70
C PHE A 76 5.93 7.68 0.92
N VAL A 77 6.55 6.77 0.16
CA VAL A 77 7.99 6.47 0.26
C VAL A 77 8.82 7.71 -0.06
N ALA A 78 8.49 8.41 -1.14
CA ALA A 78 9.24 9.60 -1.57
C ALA A 78 9.16 10.75 -0.55
N GLU A 79 7.95 11.08 -0.08
CA GLU A 79 7.74 12.16 0.89
C GLU A 79 8.31 11.83 2.27
N THR A 80 8.24 10.57 2.67
CA THR A 80 8.76 10.13 3.97
C THR A 80 10.28 10.10 3.96
N TRP A 81 10.89 9.64 2.87
CA TRP A 81 12.35 9.71 2.67
C TRP A 81 12.89 11.15 2.68
N ALA A 82 12.14 12.09 2.11
CA ALA A 82 12.55 13.50 2.08
C ALA A 82 12.55 14.18 3.47
N LYS A 83 11.95 13.55 4.48
CA LYS A 83 11.93 14.07 5.85
C LYS A 83 13.20 13.65 6.60
N PRO A 84 13.76 14.51 7.45
CA PRO A 84 14.92 14.16 8.27
C PRO A 84 14.55 13.03 9.22
N VAL A 85 15.20 11.89 9.05
CA VAL A 85 15.05 10.73 9.94
C VAL A 85 15.91 10.94 11.17
N THR A 86 15.32 10.86 12.35
CA THR A 86 16.00 11.04 13.65
C THR A 86 16.72 9.79 14.15
N THR A 87 16.55 8.64 13.50
CA THR A 87 17.08 7.34 13.94
C THR A 87 17.48 6.43 12.78
N ASP A 88 18.67 5.83 12.82
CA ASP A 88 19.05 4.76 11.88
C ASP A 88 18.29 3.48 12.25
N THR A 89 17.13 3.29 11.62
CA THR A 89 16.26 2.13 11.88
C THR A 89 16.14 1.24 10.66
N ARG A 90 15.81 -0.04 10.90
CA ARG A 90 15.51 -1.02 9.83
C ARG A 90 14.28 -0.66 8.99
N TRP A 91 13.51 0.36 9.42
CA TRP A 91 12.30 0.83 8.76
C TRP A 91 12.54 2.08 7.92
N LYS A 92 13.80 2.48 7.74
CA LYS A 92 14.16 3.58 6.85
C LYS A 92 13.64 3.34 5.43
N LEU A 93 13.04 4.37 4.86
CA LEU A 93 12.53 4.37 3.48
C LEU A 93 13.52 5.10 2.56
N GLY A 94 13.60 4.67 1.30
CA GLY A 94 14.40 5.32 0.26
C GLY A 94 15.58 4.48 -0.24
N PRO A 95 16.41 5.06 -1.15
CA PRO A 95 17.52 4.33 -1.77
C PRO A 95 18.50 3.75 -0.74
N GLY A 96 18.85 2.47 -0.90
CA GLY A 96 19.71 1.74 0.05
C GLY A 96 19.01 1.29 1.33
N ALA A 97 17.68 1.45 1.42
CA ALA A 97 16.82 0.95 2.48
C ALA A 97 15.54 0.36 1.86
N LEU A 98 14.39 0.49 2.52
CA LEU A 98 13.11 -0.02 2.01
C LEU A 98 12.53 0.90 0.94
N THR A 99 12.16 0.30 -0.19
CA THR A 99 11.57 0.96 -1.35
C THR A 99 10.23 0.31 -1.72
N VAL A 100 9.54 0.84 -2.73
CA VAL A 100 8.20 0.36 -3.13
C VAL A 100 8.18 -1.14 -3.49
N PRO A 101 9.19 -1.71 -4.19
CA PRO A 101 9.28 -3.15 -4.41
C PRO A 101 9.38 -3.99 -3.14
N ASP A 102 9.82 -3.42 -2.02
CA ASP A 102 9.90 -4.13 -0.74
C ASP A 102 8.55 -4.13 0.02
N LEU A 103 7.55 -3.40 -0.47
CA LEU A 103 6.25 -3.24 0.16
C LEU A 103 5.19 -4.14 -0.49
N GLU A 104 4.48 -4.88 0.35
CA GLU A 104 3.25 -5.58 -0.01
C GLU A 104 2.04 -4.91 0.62
N LEU A 105 1.05 -4.59 -0.21
CA LEU A 105 -0.26 -4.16 0.23
C LEU A 105 -1.07 -5.35 0.73
N VAL A 106 -1.23 -5.46 2.05
CA VAL A 106 -1.94 -6.57 2.70
C VAL A 106 -3.41 -6.25 2.93
N GLY A 107 -3.71 -5.00 3.29
CA GLY A 107 -5.04 -4.62 3.73
C GLY A 107 -5.33 -3.14 3.58
N LEU A 108 -6.62 -2.87 3.50
CA LEU A 108 -7.21 -1.55 3.54
C LEU A 108 -8.41 -1.65 4.46
N GLN A 109 -8.38 -0.90 5.56
CA GLN A 109 -9.36 -0.98 6.64
C GLN A 109 -10.03 0.39 6.81
N PRO A 110 -11.36 0.49 6.66
CA PRO A 110 -12.09 1.69 7.05
C PRO A 110 -11.95 1.93 8.56
N VAL A 111 -11.39 3.08 8.94
CA VAL A 111 -11.35 3.58 10.32
C VAL A 111 -12.56 4.47 10.57
N THR A 112 -12.92 5.29 9.59
CA THR A 112 -14.17 6.05 9.52
C THR A 112 -14.83 5.85 8.15
N SER A 113 -15.94 6.54 7.89
CA SER A 113 -16.57 6.56 6.57
C SER A 113 -15.67 7.16 5.48
N GLN A 114 -14.69 8.00 5.84
CA GLN A 114 -13.80 8.69 4.91
C GLN A 114 -12.32 8.41 5.15
N ASP A 115 -11.94 7.72 6.22
CA ASP A 115 -10.55 7.47 6.57
C ASP A 115 -10.22 5.98 6.51
N TRP A 116 -9.27 5.61 5.66
CA TRP A 116 -8.92 4.23 5.39
C TRP A 116 -7.45 3.99 5.74
N GLN A 117 -7.22 3.08 6.70
CA GLN A 117 -5.89 2.66 7.08
C GLN A 117 -5.33 1.67 6.07
N VAL A 118 -4.17 2.00 5.51
CA VAL A 118 -3.39 1.12 4.65
C VAL A 118 -2.47 0.27 5.51
N HIS A 119 -2.42 -1.03 5.21
CA HIS A 119 -1.57 -1.99 5.90
C HIS A 119 -0.56 -2.59 4.93
N PHE A 120 0.71 -2.33 5.19
CA PHE A 120 1.82 -2.91 4.45
C PHE A 120 2.50 -4.03 5.21
N ARG A 121 3.07 -4.97 4.48
CA ARG A 121 4.09 -5.90 4.95
C ARG A 121 5.37 -5.62 4.18
N VAL A 122 6.51 -5.74 4.86
CA VAL A 122 7.82 -5.68 4.22
C VAL A 122 8.22 -7.10 3.82
N GLN A 123 8.48 -7.32 2.54
CA GLN A 123 9.13 -8.57 2.11
C GLN A 123 10.58 -8.51 2.57
N GLN A 124 11.01 -9.47 3.38
CA GLN A 124 12.43 -9.62 3.69
C GLN A 124 13.13 -10.04 2.40
N VAL A 125 13.89 -9.14 1.79
CA VAL A 125 14.85 -9.54 0.74
C VAL A 125 15.84 -10.47 1.43
N THR A 126 15.73 -11.77 1.13
CA THR A 126 16.72 -12.74 1.57
C THR A 126 17.95 -12.45 0.72
N GLY A 127 18.89 -11.68 1.27
CA GLY A 127 20.21 -11.49 0.69
C GLY A 127 21.03 -12.76 0.74
#